data_AF-A0A1F5RW17-F1
#
_entry.id   AF-A0A1F5RW17-F1
#
_cell.length_a   1.000
_cell.length_b   1.000
_cell.length_c   1.000
_cell.angle_alpha   90.00
_cell.angle_beta   90.00
_cell.angle_gamma   90.00
#
_symmetry.space_group_name_H-M   'P 1'
#
loop_
_entity.id
_entity.type
_entity.pdbx_description
1 polymer ?
#
loop_
_entity_poly.entity_id
_entity_poly.type
_entity_poly.pdbx_seq_one_letter_code
_entity_poly.pdbx_strand_id
1 'polypeptide(L)'
;MISCNSNGTAIPAGRTIWFSSVFKLQTGPQPVTVYFRNQTIDFDAVYDSITTHYVYNVPDAAVTFDPSVPAIPTTTFDTGTNTRVTLMQPGLSGDQYRSGFELVVPPTLGQIKNPVTWKGQFLGSDPGGAVNWSWHAAVYTSFSTDYNALGVAPTDDTVKGNSHHAGTPENYTCCAVGGATGGGSANYTGSKCSSKSVPLVTPTTPSTWGRVKTIYR
;
A
#
# COMPACT_ATOMS: atom_id res chain seq x y z
N MET A 1 8.55 6.60 -8.17
CA MET A 1 8.84 7.33 -6.91
C MET A 1 7.82 8.44 -6.71
N ILE A 2 7.29 8.58 -5.49
CA ILE A 2 6.51 9.71 -4.98
C ILE A 2 7.08 10.08 -3.60
N SER A 3 7.31 11.36 -3.37
CA SER A 3 7.73 11.91 -2.09
C SER A 3 6.55 12.59 -1.40
N CYS A 4 6.51 12.49 -0.07
CA CYS A 4 5.46 13.06 0.75
C CYS A 4 6.02 13.62 2.05
N ASN A 5 5.32 14.60 2.59
CA ASN A 5 5.69 15.20 3.87
C ASN A 5 4.99 14.44 5.00
N SER A 6 5.76 14.05 5.99
CA SER A 6 5.24 13.80 7.34
C SER A 6 4.70 15.10 7.94
N ASN A 7 3.78 14.97 8.87
CA ASN A 7 3.19 16.06 9.64
C ASN A 7 4.14 16.62 10.72
N GLY A 8 5.39 16.14 10.78
CA GLY A 8 6.42 16.60 11.71
C GLY A 8 6.23 16.17 13.17
N THR A 9 5.16 15.44 13.50
CA THR A 9 4.89 14.96 14.86
C THR A 9 5.80 13.79 15.18
N ALA A 10 6.51 13.86 16.31
CA ALA A 10 7.30 12.73 16.81
C ALA A 10 6.37 11.57 17.16
N ILE A 11 6.71 10.37 16.68
CA ILE A 11 5.89 9.18 16.90
C ILE A 11 6.53 8.37 18.02
N PRO A 12 5.83 8.07 19.12
CA PRO A 12 6.40 7.31 20.23
C PRO A 12 6.89 5.92 19.80
N ALA A 13 7.94 5.44 20.45
CA ALA A 13 8.44 4.09 20.28
C ALA A 13 7.36 3.04 20.57
N GLY A 14 7.40 1.92 19.84
CA GLY A 14 6.43 0.83 19.97
C GLY A 14 5.07 1.09 19.31
N ARG A 15 4.83 2.28 18.76
CA ARG A 15 3.73 2.51 17.81
C ARG A 15 4.07 1.89 16.47
N THR A 16 3.06 1.71 15.63
CA THR A 16 3.26 1.24 14.26
C THR A 16 2.85 2.29 13.26
N ILE A 17 3.72 2.58 12.30
CA ILE A 17 3.39 3.39 11.12
C ILE A 17 2.96 2.41 10.02
N TRP A 18 1.70 2.52 9.59
CA TRP A 18 1.19 1.79 8.44
C TRP A 18 1.28 2.66 7.19
N PHE A 19 2.21 2.33 6.31
CA PHE A 19 2.30 2.90 4.97
C PHE A 19 1.37 2.12 4.04
N SER A 20 0.56 2.83 3.26
CA SER A 20 -0.33 2.21 2.29
C SER A 20 -0.24 2.92 0.94
N SER A 21 -0.04 2.14 -0.10
CA SER A 21 0.01 2.57 -1.49
C SER A 21 -1.29 2.23 -2.18
N VAL A 22 -1.84 3.21 -2.90
CA VAL A 22 -3.10 3.11 -3.62
C VAL A 22 -2.95 3.60 -5.06
N PHE A 23 -3.80 3.17 -5.98
CA PHE A 23 -3.82 3.74 -7.32
C PHE A 23 -5.21 3.70 -7.93
N LYS A 24 -5.38 4.40 -9.06
CA LYS A 24 -6.48 4.15 -9.99
C LYS A 24 -5.94 3.55 -11.28
N LEU A 25 -6.48 2.40 -11.69
CA LEU A 25 -6.16 1.84 -13.00
C LEU A 25 -6.75 2.75 -14.08
N GLN A 26 -5.91 3.21 -15.01
CA GLN A 26 -6.40 3.87 -16.22
C GLN A 26 -6.87 2.79 -17.21
N THR A 27 -7.90 3.10 -18.01
CA THR A 27 -8.55 2.18 -18.95
C THR A 27 -7.55 1.27 -19.68
N GLY A 28 -7.85 -0.03 -19.76
CA GLY A 28 -7.01 -1.03 -20.41
C GLY A 28 -7.72 -2.38 -20.55
N PRO A 29 -7.14 -3.32 -21.31
CA PRO A 29 -7.69 -4.66 -21.51
C PRO A 29 -7.84 -5.40 -20.17
N GLN A 30 -8.82 -6.30 -20.10
CA GLN A 30 -9.15 -7.09 -18.91
C GLN A 30 -9.27 -8.58 -19.30
N PRO A 31 -8.80 -9.54 -18.47
CA PRO A 31 -8.19 -9.31 -17.16
C PRO A 31 -6.79 -8.70 -17.26
N VAL A 32 -6.37 -7.96 -16.23
CA VAL A 32 -5.01 -7.42 -16.13
C VAL A 32 -4.50 -7.54 -14.72
N THR A 33 -3.21 -7.87 -14.56
CA THR A 33 -2.53 -7.81 -13.27
C THR A 33 -1.49 -6.70 -13.27
N VAL A 34 -1.61 -5.80 -12.31
CA VAL A 34 -0.62 -4.75 -12.02
C VAL A 34 0.29 -5.23 -10.91
N TYR A 35 1.58 -5.30 -11.19
CA TYR A 35 2.59 -5.62 -10.19
C TYR A 35 3.32 -4.36 -9.72
N PHE A 36 3.66 -4.32 -8.43
CA PHE A 36 4.57 -3.33 -7.87
C PHE A 36 5.69 -4.05 -7.13
N ARG A 37 6.91 -3.92 -7.65
CA ARG A 37 8.06 -4.74 -7.22
C ARG A 37 9.25 -3.91 -6.79
N ASN A 38 10.19 -4.56 -6.10
CA ASN A 38 11.46 -3.95 -5.68
C ASN A 38 11.21 -2.63 -4.95
N GLN A 39 10.24 -2.67 -4.06
CA GLN A 39 9.70 -1.49 -3.40
C GLN A 39 10.57 -1.10 -2.22
N THR A 40 10.78 0.20 -2.06
CA THR A 40 11.48 0.76 -0.89
C THR A 40 10.81 2.03 -0.40
N ILE A 41 10.82 2.19 0.92
CA ILE A 41 10.48 3.44 1.61
C ILE A 41 11.76 3.98 2.24
N ASP A 42 12.13 5.21 1.92
CA ASP A 42 13.33 5.86 2.44
C ASP A 42 13.03 7.25 3.02
N PHE A 43 13.69 7.58 4.13
CA PHE A 43 13.59 8.87 4.82
C PHE A 43 14.73 9.05 5.82
N ASP A 44 14.97 10.30 6.21
CA ASP A 44 15.87 10.61 7.33
C ASP A 44 15.04 10.80 8.61
N ALA A 45 15.62 10.45 9.75
CA ALA A 45 15.04 10.79 11.06
C ALA A 45 16.10 11.26 12.04
N VAL A 46 15.69 12.13 12.98
CA VAL A 46 16.59 12.72 13.97
C VAL A 46 16.21 12.27 15.37
N TYR A 47 17.15 11.63 16.05
CA TYR A 47 17.06 11.24 17.45
C TYR A 47 18.32 11.72 18.17
N ASP A 48 18.15 12.42 19.29
CA ASP A 48 19.25 12.96 20.09
C ASP A 48 20.31 13.74 19.26
N SER A 49 19.82 14.64 18.39
CA SER A 49 20.65 15.43 17.46
C SER A 49 21.44 14.64 16.41
N ILE A 50 21.24 13.33 16.31
CA ILE A 50 21.86 12.47 15.28
C ILE A 50 20.84 12.22 14.17
N THR A 51 21.21 12.57 12.93
CA THR A 51 20.44 12.23 11.72
C THR A 51 20.84 10.85 11.23
N THR A 52 19.86 9.95 11.11
CA THR A 52 20.05 8.61 10.54
C THR A 52 19.18 8.45 9.30
N HIS A 53 19.76 7.91 8.23
CA HIS A 53 19.04 7.55 7.01
C HIS A 53 18.46 6.14 7.14
N TYR A 54 17.16 5.99 6.87
CA TYR A 54 16.45 4.72 6.93
C TYR A 54 15.98 4.31 5.54
N VAL A 55 16.16 3.02 5.22
CA VAL A 55 15.63 2.38 4.02
C VAL A 55 14.96 1.08 4.40
N TYR A 56 13.68 0.95 4.07
CA TYR A 56 12.88 -0.25 4.33
C TYR A 56 12.46 -0.90 3.01
N ASN A 57 12.68 -2.20 2.90
CA ASN A 57 12.13 -2.99 1.80
C ASN A 57 10.65 -3.26 2.07
N VAL A 58 9.82 -3.09 1.06
CA VAL A 58 8.39 -3.36 1.13
C VAL A 58 8.08 -4.62 0.32
N PRO A 59 7.22 -5.54 0.83
CA PRO A 59 6.79 -6.71 0.09
C PRO A 59 6.27 -6.36 -1.30
N ASP A 60 6.46 -7.27 -2.25
CA ASP A 60 5.92 -7.12 -3.59
C ASP A 60 4.39 -7.12 -3.55
N ALA A 61 3.76 -6.59 -4.59
CA ALA A 61 2.31 -6.55 -4.71
C ALA A 61 1.84 -6.94 -6.11
N ALA A 62 0.69 -7.61 -6.16
CA ALA A 62 -0.05 -7.95 -7.36
C ALA A 62 -1.53 -7.58 -7.18
N VAL A 63 -2.05 -6.75 -8.07
CA VAL A 63 -3.48 -6.38 -8.10
C VAL A 63 -4.06 -6.86 -9.41
N THR A 64 -4.97 -7.82 -9.34
CA THR A 64 -5.61 -8.43 -10.50
C THR A 64 -7.03 -7.89 -10.63
N PHE A 65 -7.30 -7.30 -11.79
CA PHE A 65 -8.62 -6.92 -12.25
C PHE A 65 -9.11 -8.00 -13.20
N ASP A 66 -10.16 -8.70 -12.82
CA ASP A 66 -10.68 -9.82 -13.60
C ASP A 66 -12.20 -9.85 -13.49
N PRO A 67 -12.95 -9.77 -14.60
CA PRO A 67 -14.42 -9.75 -14.56
C PRO A 67 -15.03 -11.06 -14.07
N SER A 68 -14.27 -12.16 -14.00
CA SER A 68 -14.75 -13.47 -13.55
C SER A 68 -14.72 -13.68 -12.03
N VAL A 69 -14.13 -12.74 -11.28
CA VAL A 69 -13.96 -12.86 -9.82
C VAL A 69 -15.17 -12.31 -9.07
N PRO A 70 -15.34 -12.64 -7.77
CA PRO A 70 -16.44 -12.13 -6.97
C PRO A 70 -16.52 -10.59 -6.96
N ALA A 71 -17.74 -10.06 -6.88
CA ALA A 71 -17.98 -8.63 -6.84
C ALA A 71 -17.38 -7.96 -5.60
N ILE A 72 -17.31 -8.69 -4.47
CA ILE A 72 -16.63 -8.22 -3.27
C ILE A 72 -15.13 -8.42 -3.45
N PRO A 73 -14.34 -7.33 -3.55
CA PRO A 73 -12.90 -7.42 -3.70
C PRO A 73 -12.24 -7.97 -2.44
N THR A 74 -11.06 -8.58 -2.59
CA THR A 74 -10.30 -9.17 -1.49
C THR A 74 -8.85 -8.74 -1.52
N THR A 75 -8.22 -8.65 -0.34
CA THR A 75 -6.77 -8.49 -0.18
C THR A 75 -6.25 -9.57 0.76
N THR A 76 -5.22 -10.28 0.33
CA THR A 76 -4.52 -11.31 1.13
C THR A 76 -3.00 -11.09 1.07
N PHE A 77 -2.28 -11.86 1.87
CA PHE A 77 -0.82 -11.93 1.81
C PHE A 77 -0.35 -13.37 1.60
N ASP A 78 0.36 -13.59 0.51
CA ASP A 78 1.05 -14.83 0.24
C ASP A 78 2.42 -14.79 0.92
N THR A 79 2.56 -15.53 2.02
CA THR A 79 3.81 -15.64 2.79
C THR A 79 4.89 -16.40 2.05
N GLY A 80 4.53 -17.29 1.12
CA GLY A 80 5.50 -18.08 0.35
C GLY A 80 6.24 -17.24 -0.70
N THR A 81 5.56 -16.24 -1.25
CA THR A 81 6.14 -15.31 -2.24
C THR A 81 6.39 -13.91 -1.68
N ASN A 82 6.14 -13.67 -0.40
CA ASN A 82 6.22 -12.37 0.26
C ASN A 82 5.48 -11.29 -0.56
N THR A 83 4.25 -11.60 -1.00
CA THR A 83 3.49 -10.78 -1.94
C THR A 83 2.10 -10.46 -1.44
N ARG A 84 1.73 -9.18 -1.51
CA ARG A 84 0.36 -8.70 -1.35
C ARG A 84 -0.46 -9.02 -2.59
N VAL A 85 -1.57 -9.73 -2.42
CA VAL A 85 -2.45 -10.10 -3.53
C VAL A 85 -3.80 -9.43 -3.32
N THR A 86 -4.24 -8.64 -4.30
CA THR A 86 -5.58 -8.03 -4.30
C THR A 86 -6.33 -8.44 -5.55
N LEU A 87 -7.58 -8.89 -5.38
CA LEU A 87 -8.43 -9.36 -6.45
C LEU A 87 -9.72 -8.54 -6.48
N MET A 88 -10.10 -8.05 -7.65
CA MET A 88 -11.31 -7.25 -7.80
C MET A 88 -11.86 -7.29 -9.23
N GLN A 89 -13.13 -6.94 -9.37
CA GLN A 89 -13.72 -6.66 -10.67
C GLN A 89 -13.21 -5.32 -11.23
N PRO A 90 -13.14 -5.16 -12.57
CA PRO A 90 -12.83 -3.89 -13.19
C PRO A 90 -13.96 -2.86 -13.00
N GLY A 91 -13.65 -1.57 -13.18
CA GLY A 91 -14.65 -0.50 -13.20
C GLY A 91 -15.02 0.12 -11.85
N LEU A 92 -14.30 -0.22 -10.78
CA LEU A 92 -14.47 0.43 -9.46
C LEU A 92 -14.08 1.92 -9.52
N SER A 93 -14.87 2.76 -8.87
CA SER A 93 -14.78 4.22 -8.98
C SER A 93 -13.73 4.85 -8.04
N GLY A 94 -13.45 4.17 -6.92
CA GLY A 94 -12.52 4.58 -5.87
C GLY A 94 -11.04 4.39 -6.22
N ASP A 95 -10.15 4.65 -5.25
CA ASP A 95 -8.80 4.09 -5.34
C ASP A 95 -8.82 2.58 -5.05
N GLN A 96 -7.79 1.89 -5.53
CA GLN A 96 -7.50 0.49 -5.28
C GLN A 96 -6.25 0.38 -4.42
N TYR A 97 -6.33 -0.42 -3.36
CA TYR A 97 -5.18 -0.77 -2.54
C TYR A 97 -4.21 -1.62 -3.36
N ARG A 98 -2.92 -1.36 -3.17
CA ARG A 98 -1.85 -2.08 -3.87
C ARG A 98 -0.91 -2.78 -2.91
N SER A 99 -0.27 -2.00 -2.05
CA SER A 99 0.85 -2.46 -1.24
C SER A 99 0.83 -1.73 0.09
N GLY A 100 1.46 -2.31 1.10
CA GLY A 100 1.54 -1.72 2.41
C GLY A 100 2.68 -2.30 3.23
N PHE A 101 3.14 -1.50 4.19
CA PHE A 101 4.26 -1.81 5.06
C PHE A 101 4.01 -1.26 6.45
N GLU A 102 4.26 -2.09 7.45
CA GLU A 102 4.21 -1.76 8.86
C GLU A 102 5.63 -1.49 9.38
N LEU A 103 5.84 -0.31 9.93
CA LEU A 103 7.06 0.04 10.64
C LEU A 103 6.76 0.17 12.12
N VAL A 104 7.21 -0.81 12.92
CA VAL A 104 7.25 -0.65 14.38
C VAL A 104 8.31 0.38 14.71
N VAL A 105 7.91 1.48 15.33
CA VAL A 105 8.79 2.62 15.62
C VAL A 105 9.84 2.21 16.65
N PRO A 106 11.14 2.14 16.29
CA PRO A 106 12.18 1.83 17.25
C PRO A 106 12.37 3.00 18.22
N PRO A 107 12.92 2.74 19.43
CA PRO A 107 13.23 3.79 20.41
C PRO A 107 14.11 4.92 19.87
N THR A 108 14.92 4.64 18.84
CA THR A 108 15.90 5.55 18.25
C THR A 108 15.43 6.22 16.97
N LEU A 109 14.17 6.07 16.54
CA LEU A 109 13.70 6.71 15.30
C LEU A 109 13.66 8.25 15.45
N GLY A 110 13.17 8.74 16.59
CA GLY A 110 12.98 10.17 16.81
C GLY A 110 11.99 10.82 15.84
N GLN A 111 12.32 11.99 15.31
CA GLN A 111 11.46 12.75 14.40
C GLN A 111 11.80 12.47 12.94
N ILE A 112 10.83 11.94 12.19
CA ILE A 112 10.94 11.76 10.73
C ILE A 112 11.07 13.13 10.04
N LYS A 113 12.04 13.25 9.14
CA LYS A 113 12.27 14.42 8.30
C LYS A 113 11.64 14.24 6.93
N ASN A 114 11.32 15.38 6.33
CA ASN A 114 10.74 15.43 5.00
C ASN A 114 11.84 15.60 3.94
N PRO A 115 11.71 14.98 2.76
CA PRO A 115 10.61 14.11 2.35
C PRO A 115 10.75 12.65 2.85
N VAL A 116 9.62 11.99 3.03
CA VAL A 116 9.55 10.52 3.00
C VAL A 116 9.27 10.09 1.56
N THR A 117 9.99 9.09 1.08
CA THR A 117 9.93 8.67 -0.32
C THR A 117 9.58 7.20 -0.44
N TRP A 118 8.56 6.88 -1.24
CA TRP A 118 8.29 5.51 -1.68
C TRP A 118 8.68 5.38 -3.15
N LYS A 119 9.37 4.31 -3.52
CA LYS A 119 9.68 3.93 -4.91
C LYS A 119 9.55 2.43 -5.13
N GLY A 120 9.52 2.05 -6.40
CA GLY A 120 9.44 0.67 -6.87
C GLY A 120 9.15 0.64 -8.37
N GLN A 121 9.03 -0.56 -8.93
CA GLN A 121 8.80 -0.81 -10.35
C GLN A 121 7.35 -1.23 -10.61
N PHE A 122 6.71 -0.60 -11.58
CA PHE A 122 5.35 -0.91 -12.01
C PHE A 122 5.37 -1.78 -13.26
N LEU A 123 4.68 -2.93 -13.22
CA LEU A 123 4.56 -3.85 -14.35
C LEU A 123 3.10 -4.16 -14.61
N GLY A 124 2.75 -4.41 -15.87
CA GLY A 124 1.43 -4.92 -16.27
C GLY A 124 1.55 -6.28 -16.95
N SER A 125 0.59 -7.18 -16.75
CA SER A 125 0.48 -8.41 -17.55
C SER A 125 0.32 -8.11 -19.04
N ASP A 126 -0.29 -6.98 -19.38
CA ASP A 126 -0.53 -6.50 -20.73
C ASP A 126 0.04 -5.08 -20.92
N PRO A 127 0.69 -4.78 -22.07
CA PRO A 127 1.26 -3.48 -22.35
C PRO A 127 0.16 -2.43 -22.61
N GLY A 128 0.47 -1.16 -22.31
CA GLY A 128 -0.34 -0.01 -22.73
C GLY A 128 -1.28 0.57 -21.67
N GLY A 129 -1.36 -0.03 -20.49
CA GLY A 129 -2.04 0.56 -19.33
C GLY A 129 -1.16 1.58 -18.60
N ALA A 130 -1.81 2.41 -17.77
CA ALA A 130 -1.14 3.29 -16.83
C ALA A 130 -1.93 3.34 -15.52
N VAL A 131 -1.29 3.77 -14.44
CA VAL A 131 -1.94 3.91 -13.14
C VAL A 131 -1.69 5.29 -12.56
N ASN A 132 -2.71 5.87 -11.94
CA ASN A 132 -2.54 7.07 -11.12
C ASN A 132 -2.23 6.64 -9.70
N TRP A 133 -0.95 6.60 -9.35
CA TRP A 133 -0.46 6.13 -8.06
C TRP A 133 -0.37 7.25 -7.04
N SER A 134 -0.71 6.96 -5.79
CA SER A 134 -0.41 7.75 -4.60
C SER A 134 -0.15 6.83 -3.40
N TRP A 135 0.25 7.38 -2.27
CA TRP A 135 0.37 6.65 -1.02
C TRP A 135 0.04 7.57 0.17
N HIS A 136 -0.07 6.99 1.35
CA HIS A 136 -0.31 7.68 2.62
C HIS A 136 0.19 6.83 3.79
N ALA A 137 0.29 7.42 4.98
CA ALA A 137 0.65 6.69 6.18
C ALA A 137 -0.09 7.17 7.44
N ALA A 138 -0.52 6.22 8.25
CA ALA A 138 -1.18 6.45 9.53
C ALA A 138 -0.43 5.76 10.67
N VAL A 139 -0.66 6.23 11.90
CA VAL A 139 -0.03 5.68 13.10
C VAL A 139 -1.05 4.92 13.93
N TYR A 140 -0.64 3.77 14.47
CA TYR A 140 -1.46 2.87 15.25
C TYR A 140 -0.87 2.59 16.63
N THR A 141 -1.73 2.54 17.64
CA THR A 141 -1.36 2.20 19.02
C THR A 141 -1.20 0.71 19.26
N SER A 142 -1.90 -0.10 18.47
CA SER A 142 -1.78 -1.56 18.40
C SER A 142 -1.93 -1.93 16.92
N PHE A 143 -1.08 -2.84 16.46
CA PHE A 143 -1.03 -3.28 15.08
C PHE A 143 -0.37 -4.66 15.01
N SER A 144 -0.82 -5.52 14.11
CA SER A 144 -0.17 -6.81 13.88
C SER A 144 0.86 -6.73 12.76
N THR A 145 1.94 -7.47 12.91
CA THR A 145 2.88 -7.76 11.81
C THR A 145 2.42 -8.97 10.98
N ASP A 146 1.40 -9.71 11.44
CA ASP A 146 0.68 -10.65 10.59
C ASP A 146 -0.26 -9.89 9.65
N TYR A 147 0.21 -9.80 8.42
CA TYR A 147 -0.43 -9.20 7.29
C TYR A 147 -1.78 -9.78 6.89
N ASN A 148 -2.08 -11.03 7.22
CA ASN A 148 -3.40 -11.62 7.00
C ASN A 148 -4.39 -11.27 8.12
N ALA A 149 -3.91 -10.84 9.28
CA ALA A 149 -4.76 -10.39 10.39
C ALA A 149 -5.29 -8.96 10.21
N LEU A 150 -4.75 -8.18 9.26
CA LEU A 150 -5.07 -6.74 9.11
C LEU A 150 -6.47 -6.48 8.53
N GLY A 151 -6.98 -7.37 7.68
CA GLY A 151 -8.24 -7.14 6.96
C GLY A 151 -8.20 -5.88 6.09
N VAL A 152 -7.15 -5.72 5.28
CA VAL A 152 -6.92 -4.46 4.54
C VAL A 152 -8.03 -4.22 3.51
N ALA A 153 -8.63 -3.04 3.54
CA ALA A 153 -9.65 -2.61 2.60
C ALA A 153 -9.06 -2.55 1.17
N PRO A 154 -9.57 -3.33 0.21
CA PRO A 154 -9.00 -3.41 -1.14
C PRO A 154 -9.32 -2.19 -2.02
N THR A 155 -10.34 -1.40 -1.67
CA THR A 155 -10.78 -0.24 -2.47
C THR A 155 -11.49 0.80 -1.60
N ASP A 156 -11.53 2.06 -2.04
CA ASP A 156 -12.41 3.09 -1.45
C ASP A 156 -13.89 2.87 -1.83
N ASP A 157 -14.17 2.04 -2.83
CA ASP A 157 -15.52 1.83 -3.32
C ASP A 157 -16.43 1.20 -2.25
N THR A 158 -17.72 1.54 -2.32
CA THR A 158 -18.75 1.09 -1.37
C THR A 158 -19.13 -0.38 -1.51
N VAL A 159 -18.66 -1.07 -2.55
CA VAL A 159 -18.89 -2.51 -2.79
C VAL A 159 -18.49 -3.40 -1.60
N LYS A 160 -17.57 -2.93 -0.75
CA LYS A 160 -17.12 -3.62 0.47
C LYS A 160 -18.02 -3.40 1.71
N GLY A 161 -19.09 -2.62 1.58
CA GLY A 161 -20.06 -2.38 2.66
C GLY A 161 -19.69 -1.28 3.67
N ASN A 162 -18.58 -0.57 3.47
CA ASN A 162 -18.20 0.60 4.27
C ASN A 162 -17.55 1.70 3.40
N SER A 163 -17.42 2.90 3.95
CA SER A 163 -16.83 4.07 3.29
C SER A 163 -15.36 4.32 3.66
N HIS A 164 -14.67 3.34 4.26
CA HIS A 164 -13.27 3.49 4.61
C HIS A 164 -12.40 3.49 3.36
N HIS A 165 -11.24 4.16 3.46
CA HIS A 165 -10.31 4.25 2.35
C HIS A 165 -9.62 2.91 2.07
N ALA A 166 -9.25 2.66 0.82
CA ALA A 166 -8.35 1.64 0.36
C ALA A 166 -7.05 1.67 1.18
N GLY A 167 -6.65 0.50 1.66
CA GLY A 167 -5.52 0.38 2.56
C GLY A 167 -5.86 0.53 4.03
N THR A 168 -7.12 0.78 4.40
CA THR A 168 -7.54 0.76 5.81
C THR A 168 -7.36 -0.65 6.38
N PRO A 169 -6.58 -0.84 7.45
CA PRO A 169 -6.52 -2.11 8.18
C PRO A 169 -7.78 -2.21 9.06
N GLU A 170 -8.85 -2.80 8.52
CA GLU A 170 -10.20 -2.76 9.09
C GLU A 170 -10.26 -3.29 10.53
N ASN A 171 -9.42 -4.28 10.84
CA ASN A 171 -9.36 -4.90 12.18
C ASN A 171 -8.63 -4.02 13.23
N TYR A 172 -8.04 -2.90 12.83
CA TYR A 172 -7.22 -2.03 13.69
C TYR A 172 -7.71 -0.57 13.75
N THR A 173 -8.88 -0.28 13.17
CA THR A 173 -9.47 1.08 13.10
C THR A 173 -9.59 1.76 14.48
N CYS A 174 -9.84 1.00 15.55
CA CYS A 174 -9.92 1.52 16.92
C CYS A 174 -8.60 2.09 17.47
N CYS A 175 -7.48 1.79 16.83
CA CYS A 175 -6.13 2.11 17.30
C CYS A 175 -5.47 3.26 16.54
N ALA A 176 -6.16 3.87 15.56
CA ALA A 176 -5.59 4.94 14.74
C ALA A 176 -5.39 6.24 15.55
N VAL A 177 -4.20 6.82 15.46
CA VAL A 177 -3.80 8.07 16.13
C VAL A 177 -3.09 9.01 15.16
N GLY A 178 -2.94 10.27 15.55
CA GLY A 178 -2.25 11.27 14.73
C GLY A 178 -0.75 10.99 14.59
N GLY A 179 -0.19 11.28 13.41
CA GLY A 179 1.21 11.04 13.07
C GLY A 179 1.40 10.68 11.60
N ALA A 180 2.66 10.54 11.19
CA ALA A 180 3.04 10.25 9.80
C ALA A 180 2.40 11.26 8.82
N THR A 181 1.53 10.86 7.88
CA THR A 181 0.84 11.82 6.99
C THR A 181 -0.56 12.20 7.51
N GLY A 182 -1.03 11.60 8.61
CA GLY A 182 -2.40 11.71 9.11
C GLY A 182 -2.56 12.59 10.36
N GLY A 183 -3.75 13.13 10.54
CA GLY A 183 -4.18 13.84 11.76
C GLY A 183 -4.76 12.94 12.87
N GLY A 184 -4.94 11.64 12.61
CA GLY A 184 -5.62 10.69 13.51
C GLY A 184 -7.14 10.64 13.29
N SER A 185 -7.88 10.13 14.28
CA SER A 185 -9.33 9.87 14.19
C SER A 185 -9.68 8.88 13.07
N ALA A 186 -10.84 9.02 12.41
CA ALA A 186 -11.27 8.17 11.28
C ALA A 186 -10.37 8.24 10.03
N ASN A 187 -9.22 8.91 10.09
CA ASN A 187 -8.20 8.92 9.05
C ASN A 187 -7.27 7.70 9.16
N TYR A 188 -7.83 6.50 8.97
CA TYR A 188 -7.15 5.22 9.17
C TYR A 188 -5.98 4.99 8.22
N THR A 189 -5.90 5.73 7.13
CA THR A 189 -4.85 5.55 6.12
C THR A 189 -3.84 6.70 6.09
N GLY A 190 -4.16 7.82 6.72
CA GLY A 190 -3.39 9.05 6.65
C GLY A 190 -3.82 9.92 5.46
N SER A 191 -3.30 11.14 5.41
CA SER A 191 -3.61 12.06 4.30
C SER A 191 -2.89 11.59 3.04
N LYS A 192 -3.64 11.53 1.93
CA LYS A 192 -3.16 11.12 0.61
C LYS A 192 -2.11 12.09 0.08
N CYS A 193 -0.98 11.55 -0.36
CA CYS A 193 0.09 12.30 -1.00
C CYS A 193 -0.29 12.70 -2.44
N SER A 194 0.56 13.49 -3.10
CA SER A 194 0.36 13.81 -4.51
C SER A 194 0.29 12.54 -5.36
N SER A 195 -0.52 12.58 -6.41
CA SER A 195 -0.66 11.46 -7.35
C SER A 195 0.28 11.62 -8.55
N LYS A 196 0.76 10.51 -9.09
CA LYS A 196 1.57 10.46 -10.31
C LYS A 196 1.04 9.41 -11.27
N SER A 197 0.88 9.78 -12.55
CA SER A 197 0.62 8.79 -13.61
C SER A 197 1.90 8.00 -13.88
N VAL A 198 1.80 6.67 -13.85
CA VAL A 198 2.90 5.74 -14.07
C VAL A 198 2.49 4.76 -15.16
N PRO A 199 3.21 4.72 -16.30
CA PRO A 199 2.95 3.73 -17.33
C PRO A 199 3.30 2.33 -16.82
N LEU A 200 2.51 1.34 -17.21
CA LEU A 200 2.81 -0.06 -16.98
C LEU A 200 3.75 -0.54 -18.08
N VAL A 201 4.90 -1.09 -17.69
CA VAL A 201 5.79 -1.77 -18.63
C VAL A 201 5.54 -3.28 -18.58
N THR A 202 5.65 -3.95 -19.72
CA THR A 202 5.55 -5.41 -19.76
C THR A 202 6.81 -6.05 -19.17
N PRO A 203 6.68 -7.18 -18.44
CA PRO A 203 7.81 -8.00 -18.08
C PRO A 203 8.54 -8.48 -19.36
N THR A 204 9.84 -8.20 -19.48
CA THR A 204 10.67 -8.60 -20.64
C THR A 204 11.05 -10.08 -20.65
N THR A 205 10.53 -10.87 -19.72
CA THR A 205 10.78 -12.32 -19.62
C THR A 205 9.43 -13.01 -19.49
N PRO A 206 9.20 -14.18 -20.11
CA PRO A 206 8.10 -15.07 -19.75
C PRO A 206 8.27 -15.40 -18.29
N SER A 207 7.67 -14.58 -17.48
CA SER A 207 7.80 -14.65 -16.06
C SER A 207 7.18 -16.00 -15.69
N THR A 208 7.87 -16.84 -14.94
CA THR A 208 7.38 -18.15 -14.45
C THR A 208 6.07 -18.06 -13.63
N TRP A 209 5.50 -16.85 -13.56
CA TRP A 209 4.37 -16.39 -12.77
C TRP A 209 3.01 -16.57 -13.45
N GLY A 210 2.95 -17.21 -14.63
CA GLY A 210 1.71 -17.86 -15.13
C GLY A 210 1.16 -18.98 -14.23
N ARG A 211 1.71 -19.12 -13.01
CA ARG A 211 1.30 -20.05 -11.95
C ARG A 211 0.65 -19.38 -10.75
N VAL A 212 0.17 -18.14 -10.84
CA VAL A 212 -1.05 -17.76 -10.07
C VAL A 212 -2.26 -18.32 -10.83
N LYS A 213 -2.24 -19.64 -11.05
CA LYS A 213 -3.34 -20.39 -11.64
C LYS A 213 -4.23 -20.77 -10.47
N THR A 214 -5.27 -19.97 -10.27
CA THR A 214 -6.55 -20.41 -9.69
C THR A 214 -6.44 -21.43 -8.56
N ILE A 215 -6.26 -20.98 -7.32
CA ILE A 215 -6.72 -21.76 -6.15
C ILE A 215 -8.12 -21.28 -5.81
N TYR A 216 -9.07 -21.55 -6.70
CA TYR A 216 -10.50 -21.59 -6.40
C TYR A 216 -11.14 -22.59 -7.38
N ARG A 217 -11.14 -23.86 -6.98
CA ARG A 217 -12.17 -24.83 -7.32
C ARG A 217 -12.75 -25.33 -6.01
#